data_AF-A0A1V4YK64-F1
#
_entry.id   AF-A0A1V4YK64-F1
#
_cell.length_a   1.000
_cell.length_b   1.000
_cell.length_c   1.000
_cell.angle_alpha   90.00
_cell.angle_beta   90.00
_cell.angle_gamma   90.00
#
_symmetry.space_group_name_H-M   'P 1'
#
loop_
_entity.id
_entity.type
_entity.pdbx_description
1 polymer ?
#
loop_
_entity_poly.entity_id
_entity_poly.type
_entity_poly.pdbx_seq_one_letter_code
_entity_poly.pdbx_strand_id
1 'polypeptide(L)' 'MHMHDNGGKWTSNYDGDEHLAPGKGTVDYKVLKEIPNYCGIYNMEVFSMEDVLSGKDTLLKYLGKH' A
#
# COMPACT_ATOMS: atom_id res chain seq x y z
N MET A 1 -3.93 2.75 -9.37
CA MET A 1 -4.37 2.31 -8.04
C MET A 1 -3.56 3.09 -7.03
N HIS A 2 -4.20 3.70 -6.05
CA HIS A 2 -3.49 4.43 -5.00
C HIS A 2 -3.06 3.41 -3.95
N MET A 3 -1.78 3.44 -3.60
CA MET A 3 -1.14 2.46 -2.75
C MET A 3 -0.66 3.16 -1.50
N HIS A 4 -1.35 2.89 -0.41
CA HIS A 4 -0.97 3.23 0.95
C HIS A 4 -1.70 2.28 1.89
N ASP A 5 -1.32 2.34 3.16
CA ASP A 5 -1.86 1.50 4.22
C ASP A 5 -2.35 2.39 5.37
N ASN A 6 -3.16 1.83 6.26
CA ASN A 6 -3.61 2.51 7.47
C ASN A 6 -4.02 1.51 8.56
N GLY A 7 -4.27 2.03 9.76
CA GLY A 7 -4.67 1.22 10.91
C GLY A 7 -6.09 0.64 10.87
N GLY A 8 -6.89 0.91 9.84
CA GLY A 8 -8.27 0.41 9.70
C GLY A 8 -9.24 0.93 10.78
N LYS A 9 -8.85 1.99 11.50
CA LYS A 9 -9.61 2.60 12.59
C LYS A 9 -9.39 4.11 12.58
N TRP A 10 -10.36 4.84 13.09
CA TRP A 10 -10.22 6.28 13.25
C TRP A 10 -9.10 6.62 14.26
N THR A 11 -8.26 7.57 13.91
CA THR A 11 -7.26 8.19 14.78
C THR A 11 -7.30 9.71 14.58
N SER A 12 -6.71 10.49 15.49
CA SER A 12 -6.60 11.93 15.30
C SER A 12 -5.54 12.34 14.26
N ASN A 13 -4.74 11.38 13.79
CA ASN A 13 -3.74 11.61 12.75
C ASN A 13 -4.38 11.36 11.39
N TYR A 14 -4.57 12.43 10.60
CA TYR A 14 -5.22 12.35 9.28
C TYR A 14 -6.58 11.61 9.29
N ASP A 15 -7.36 11.73 10.37
CA ASP A 15 -8.64 11.01 10.55
C ASP A 15 -8.55 9.49 10.36
N GLY A 16 -7.37 8.90 10.59
CA GLY A 16 -7.09 7.48 10.38
C GLY A 16 -6.66 7.11 8.95
N ASP A 17 -6.65 8.04 8.00
CA ASP A 17 -6.05 7.85 6.67
C ASP A 17 -4.57 8.23 6.70
N GLU A 18 -3.76 7.40 7.34
CA GLU A 18 -2.40 7.76 7.77
C GLU A 18 -1.34 7.69 6.66
N HIS A 19 -1.70 7.24 5.45
CA HIS A 19 -0.82 7.12 4.27
C HIS A 19 0.49 6.36 4.60
N LEU A 20 0.35 5.27 5.36
CA LEU A 20 1.49 4.42 5.75
C LEU A 20 2.01 3.64 4.55
N ALA A 21 3.28 3.23 4.60
CA ALA A 21 3.83 2.32 3.60
C ALA A 21 3.04 0.99 3.56
N PRO A 22 2.75 0.44 2.37
CA PRO A 22 2.22 -0.92 2.23
C PRO A 22 2.91 -1.95 3.12
N GLY A 23 2.13 -2.59 4.00
CA GLY A 23 2.62 -3.59 4.97
C GLY A 23 2.91 -3.02 6.36
N LYS A 24 2.64 -1.73 6.61
CA LYS A 24 2.75 -1.10 7.92
C LYS A 24 1.41 -0.93 8.63
N GLY A 25 0.29 -1.14 7.93
CA GLY A 25 -1.05 -1.07 8.47
C GLY A 25 -1.75 -2.42 8.44
N THR A 26 -3.01 -2.40 8.03
CA THR A 26 -3.93 -3.54 8.14
C THR A 26 -4.45 -4.05 6.79
N VAL A 27 -4.09 -3.39 5.68
CA VAL A 27 -4.51 -3.83 4.33
C VAL A 27 -3.85 -5.16 3.97
N ASP A 28 -4.65 -6.20 3.68
CA ASP A 28 -4.14 -7.45 3.11
C ASP A 28 -3.92 -7.31 1.59
N TYR A 29 -2.67 -7.06 1.21
CA TYR A 29 -2.27 -6.92 -0.19
C TYR A 29 -2.38 -8.20 -1.04
N LYS A 30 -2.82 -9.34 -0.48
CA LYS A 30 -3.30 -10.45 -1.32
C LYS A 30 -4.45 -10.03 -2.23
N VAL A 31 -5.20 -8.98 -1.88
CA VAL A 31 -6.26 -8.39 -2.73
C VAL A 31 -5.77 -8.05 -4.15
N LEU A 32 -4.48 -7.78 -4.33
CA LEU A 32 -3.90 -7.51 -5.65
C LEU A 32 -4.02 -8.70 -6.61
N LYS A 33 -4.11 -9.92 -6.09
CA LYS A 33 -4.31 -11.15 -6.89
C LYS A 33 -5.75 -11.31 -7.35
N GLU A 34 -6.69 -10.64 -6.69
CA GLU A 34 -8.13 -10.68 -6.99
C GLU A 34 -8.53 -9.68 -8.08
N ILE A 35 -7.57 -8.93 -8.63
CA ILE A 35 -7.80 -7.92 -9.67
C ILE A 35 -7.14 -8.41 -10.98
N PRO A 36 -7.78 -9.34 -11.71
CA PRO A 36 -7.19 -9.95 -12.88
C PRO A 36 -6.94 -8.91 -13.97
N ASN A 37 -5.83 -9.08 -14.71
CA ASN A 37 -5.47 -8.26 -15.88
C ASN A 37 -5.28 -6.76 -15.60
N TYR A 38 -4.98 -6.37 -14.35
CA TYR A 38 -4.61 -4.98 -14.07
C TYR A 38 -3.23 -4.65 -14.67
N CYS A 39 -3.23 -3.88 -15.76
CA CYS A 39 -2.03 -3.37 -16.44
C CYS A 39 -1.77 -1.87 -16.15
N GLY A 40 -2.45 -1.29 -15.16
CA GLY A 40 -2.30 0.11 -14.78
C GLY A 40 -1.14 0.38 -13.82
N ILE A 41 -1.04 1.64 -13.37
CA ILE A 41 0.01 2.10 -12.46
C ILE A 41 -0.41 1.89 -10.99
N TYR A 42 0.49 1.32 -10.20
CA TYR A 42 0.42 1.29 -8.73
C TYR A 42 1.12 2.54 -8.19
N ASN A 43 0.34 3.60 -7.95
CA ASN A 43 0.84 4.91 -7.53
C ASN A 43 0.93 4.95 -6.00
N MET A 44 2.12 5.19 -5.45
CA MET A 44 2.30 5.26 -4.00
C MET A 44 1.95 6.65 -3.46
N GLU A 45 1.06 6.67 -2.47
CA GLU A 45 0.64 7.89 -1.77
C GLU A 45 1.14 7.80 -0.32
N VAL A 46 2.40 8.13 -0.13
CA VAL A 46 3.09 8.02 1.16
C VAL A 46 3.97 9.25 1.38
N PHE A 47 4.34 9.53 2.63
CA PHE A 47 4.98 10.81 2.99
C PHE A 47 6.52 10.83 2.90
N SER A 48 7.17 9.69 2.64
CA SER A 48 8.64 9.65 2.57
C SER A 48 9.16 8.70 1.49
N MET A 49 10.40 8.93 1.03
CA MET A 49 11.06 8.03 0.08
C MET A 49 11.41 6.67 0.70
N GLU A 50 11.61 6.60 2.01
CA GLU A 50 11.79 5.33 2.73
C GLU A 50 10.52 4.49 2.69
N ASP A 51 9.36 5.13 2.88
CA ASP A 51 8.04 4.50 2.69
C ASP A 51 7.84 4.08 1.23
N VAL A 52 8.37 4.86 0.27
CA VAL A 52 8.33 4.49 -1.14
C VAL A 52 9.15 3.20 -1.40
N LEU A 53 10.33 3.08 -0.81
CA LEU A 53 11.17 1.89 -1.01
C LEU A 53 10.56 0.66 -0.34
N SER A 54 10.23 0.77 0.96
CA SER A 54 9.68 -0.35 1.73
C SER A 54 8.30 -0.80 1.23
N GLY A 55 7.43 0.15 0.87
CA GLY A 55 6.13 -0.13 0.27
C GLY A 55 6.25 -0.87 -1.06
N LYS A 56 7.18 -0.45 -1.92
CA LYS A 56 7.44 -1.10 -3.21
C LYS A 56 7.83 -2.56 -3.02
N ASP A 57 8.70 -2.86 -2.06
CA ASP A 57 9.13 -4.23 -1.76
C ASP A 57 7.95 -5.11 -1.32
N THR A 58 7.05 -4.58 -0.47
CA THR A 58 5.81 -5.26 -0.09
C THR A 58 4.94 -5.55 -1.32
N LEU A 59 4.69 -4.56 -2.18
CA LEU A 59 3.83 -4.73 -3.34
C LEU A 59 4.40 -5.74 -4.34
N LEU A 60 5.70 -5.68 -4.62
CA LEU A 60 6.39 -6.60 -5.52
C LEU A 60 6.26 -8.07 -5.06
N LYS A 61 6.40 -8.32 -3.76
CA LYS A 61 6.17 -9.64 -3.15
C LYS A 61 4.76 -10.18 -3.44
N TYR A 62 3.72 -9.35 -3.33
CA TYR A 62 2.34 -9.81 -3.55
C TYR A 62 1.98 -9.92 -5.04
N LEU A 63 2.59 -9.11 -5.89
CA LEU A 63 2.44 -9.16 -7.34
C LEU A 63 3.25 -10.29 -8.00
N GLY A 64 4.13 -10.96 -7.26
CA GLY A 64 5.00 -12.01 -7.79
C GLY A 64 6.04 -11.47 -8.78
N LYS A 65 6.47 -10.22 -8.60
CA LYS A 65 7.46 -9.54 -9.45
C LYS A 65 8.73 -9.35 -8.62
N HIS A 66 9.88 -9.79 -9.12
CA HIS A 66 11.20 -9.65 -8.49
C HIS A 66 12.05 -8.67 -9.27
#